data_AF-A0A4X2MA61-F1
#
_entry.id   AF-A0A4X2MA61-F1
#
_cell.length_a   1.000
_cell.length_b   1.000
_cell.length_c   1.000
_cell.angle_alpha   90.00
_cell.angle_beta   90.00
_cell.angle_gamma   90.00
#
_symmetry.space_group_name_H-M   'P 1'
#
loop_
_entity.id
_entity.type
_entity.pdbx_description
1 polymer ?
#
loop_
_entity_poly.entity_id
_entity_poly.type
_entity_poly.pdbx_seq_one_letter_code
_entity_poly.pdbx_strand_id
1 'polypeptide(L)'
;MYTRSPRTSHFPFPRDAYGVHQLAVLLMELDASDEISRLLSADALYQMGRIEDAHKTLLVALSKSPHTSPILARLALLQLRKGFFYDANLLIKKVIQIGDTSCLQLIMEIFREEDRKLLQTHCHSRAVTILKNKQGDTYTKEAIAYLSLAIIASGSQARESLLVRARCYGHLGQKKTAIYDFNTILRTDPTNVQALCGRAFMHLALNQQKEAMDNIVSALTLDVAGVVPEILSLKQEAQVFITQGLSSHCRAELNQLASDRSLPREESSKKLLAIGEALIKIDATNSAWHILLADVLILTGCYEKALEHLQEVLGPTPRSEPAQARLGFLQLKKRDTAAAIHNLQPLAGKDPKDLGFLLHLLDAKLRHSLSQAAAEEGNALEKDQCPEKALGYYTLAVLASNGNPKYLRLRASCLSHLQDFSRALRDLDKVIQKHTANDLQMQVEDFCSRGRLFLGLSDEASAVEEFIRAFQLSPSLALRSVSAQPGPKPLAQMFHLAGQHCLEEQRYEDSWKVVQYGLLLDENSSDLKKLRGRIKREVSWGCSIH
;
A
#
# COMPACT_ATOMS: atom_id res chain seq x y z
N MET A 1 53.79 22.15 -24.73
CA MET A 1 52.84 21.03 -24.47
C MET A 1 51.48 21.47 -24.98
N TYR A 2 51.07 20.94 -26.14
CA TYR A 2 49.80 21.26 -26.79
C TYR A 2 48.65 20.50 -26.13
N THR A 3 47.65 21.23 -25.65
CA THR A 3 46.38 20.72 -25.14
C THR A 3 45.49 20.30 -26.32
N ARG A 4 45.12 19.01 -26.38
CA ARG A 4 44.09 18.50 -27.30
C ARG A 4 42.72 18.65 -26.65
N SER A 5 41.87 19.51 -27.21
CA SER A 5 40.43 19.49 -26.99
C SER A 5 39.77 18.33 -27.76
N PRO A 6 38.64 17.78 -27.27
CA PRO A 6 37.92 16.72 -27.97
C PRO A 6 37.19 17.29 -29.19
N ARG A 7 37.44 16.72 -30.36
CA ARG A 7 36.71 17.03 -31.60
C ARG A 7 35.24 16.61 -31.44
N THR A 8 34.36 17.58 -31.30
CA THR A 8 32.93 17.47 -31.59
C THR A 8 32.74 17.15 -33.07
N SER A 9 32.26 15.96 -33.39
CA SER A 9 31.90 15.56 -34.75
C SER A 9 30.57 16.19 -35.16
N HIS A 10 30.61 17.47 -35.53
CA HIS A 10 29.62 18.04 -36.43
C HIS A 10 30.05 17.74 -37.86
N PHE A 11 29.32 16.87 -38.55
CA PHE A 11 29.39 16.76 -40.02
C PHE A 11 28.22 17.55 -40.62
N PRO A 12 28.42 18.80 -41.05
CA PRO A 12 27.56 19.42 -42.03
C PRO A 12 28.03 18.98 -43.42
N PHE A 13 27.14 18.48 -44.28
CA PHE A 13 27.43 18.35 -45.72
C PHE A 13 27.79 19.75 -46.29
N PRO A 14 28.70 19.83 -47.30
CA PRO A 14 28.65 19.05 -48.52
C PRO A 14 29.90 18.19 -48.75
N ARG A 15 29.71 16.86 -48.75
CA ARG A 15 30.43 16.05 -49.73
C ARG A 15 30.03 16.58 -51.10
N ASP A 16 30.98 16.69 -52.02
CA ASP A 16 30.78 17.16 -53.39
C ASP A 16 29.69 16.33 -54.11
N ALA A 17 28.41 16.67 -53.91
CA ALA A 17 27.29 15.90 -54.44
C ALA A 17 27.31 15.92 -55.97
N TYR A 18 27.80 17.00 -56.57
CA TYR A 18 28.00 17.10 -58.00
C TYR A 18 29.10 16.14 -58.48
N GLY A 19 30.26 16.12 -57.84
CA GLY A 19 31.34 15.18 -58.14
C GLY A 19 30.96 13.72 -57.89
N VAL A 20 30.20 13.43 -56.82
CA VAL A 20 29.65 12.09 -56.55
C VAL A 20 28.69 11.66 -57.66
N HIS A 21 27.82 12.57 -58.13
CA HIS A 21 26.94 12.29 -59.26
C HIS A 21 27.72 12.01 -60.55
N GLN A 22 28.73 12.83 -60.88
CA GLN A 22 29.56 12.63 -62.07
C GLN A 22 30.31 11.30 -62.04
N LEU A 23 30.92 10.96 -60.90
CA LEU A 23 31.62 9.69 -60.73
C LEU A 23 30.66 8.50 -60.84
N ALA A 24 29.49 8.59 -60.22
CA ALA A 24 28.47 7.56 -60.31
C ALA A 24 27.96 7.37 -61.75
N VAL A 25 27.85 8.45 -62.54
CA VAL A 25 27.48 8.36 -63.96
C VAL A 25 28.57 7.64 -64.76
N LEU A 26 29.84 7.98 -64.57
CA LEU A 26 30.96 7.29 -65.23
C LEU A 26 31.00 5.79 -64.88
N LEU A 27 30.77 5.44 -63.62
CA LEU A 27 30.70 4.04 -63.20
C LEU A 27 29.53 3.29 -63.86
N MET A 28 28.39 3.96 -64.05
CA MET A 28 27.24 3.38 -64.78
C MET A 28 27.49 3.25 -66.30
N GLU A 29 28.36 4.07 -66.90
CA GLU A 29 28.79 3.90 -68.29
C GLU A 29 29.70 2.69 -68.45
N LEU A 30 30.55 2.42 -67.45
CA LEU A 30 31.43 1.25 -67.41
C LEU A 30 30.65 -0.04 -67.11
N ASP A 31 29.68 0.02 -66.21
CA ASP A 31 28.78 -1.08 -65.89
C ASP A 31 27.33 -0.59 -65.75
N ALA A 32 26.54 -0.77 -66.81
CA ALA A 32 25.14 -0.39 -66.84
C ALA A 32 24.25 -1.21 -65.87
N SER A 33 24.78 -2.29 -65.29
CA SER A 33 24.08 -3.12 -64.29
C SER A 33 24.34 -2.68 -62.85
N ASP A 34 25.34 -1.82 -62.59
CA ASP A 34 25.71 -1.39 -61.24
C ASP A 34 24.56 -0.62 -60.55
N GLU A 35 23.97 -1.26 -59.54
CA GLU A 35 22.88 -0.70 -58.73
C GLU A 35 23.39 0.33 -57.72
N ILE A 36 24.58 0.14 -57.16
CA ILE A 36 25.13 0.98 -56.10
C ILE A 36 25.42 2.36 -56.67
N SER A 37 26.10 2.43 -57.83
CA SER A 37 26.35 3.71 -58.50
C SER A 37 25.05 4.42 -58.87
N ARG A 38 24.01 3.68 -59.26
CA ARG A 38 22.69 4.28 -59.57
C ARG A 38 22.01 4.88 -58.34
N LEU A 39 22.09 4.19 -57.20
CA LEU A 39 21.58 4.71 -55.92
C LEU A 39 22.35 5.96 -55.47
N LEU A 40 23.68 5.93 -55.54
CA LEU A 40 24.53 7.08 -55.22
C LEU A 40 24.22 8.28 -56.12
N SER A 41 24.01 8.05 -57.41
CA SER A 41 23.62 9.08 -58.37
C SER A 41 22.25 9.70 -58.01
N ALA A 42 21.26 8.88 -57.64
CA ALA A 42 19.96 9.37 -57.21
C ALA A 42 20.02 10.17 -55.90
N ASP A 43 20.80 9.70 -54.93
CA ASP A 43 21.02 10.38 -53.65
C ASP A 43 21.69 11.75 -53.84
N ALA A 44 22.70 11.81 -54.72
CA ALA A 44 23.36 13.06 -55.09
C ALA A 44 22.43 14.04 -55.83
N LEU A 45 21.61 13.55 -56.77
CA LEU A 45 20.59 14.35 -57.46
C LEU A 45 19.58 14.95 -56.49
N TYR A 46 19.13 14.15 -55.51
CA TYR A 46 18.27 14.63 -54.44
C TYR A 46 18.94 15.73 -53.61
N GLN A 47 20.21 15.55 -53.21
CA GLN A 47 20.96 16.55 -52.44
C GLN A 47 21.13 17.87 -53.21
N MET A 48 21.31 17.80 -54.53
CA MET A 48 21.34 18.96 -55.43
C MET A 48 19.96 19.60 -55.67
N GLY A 49 18.88 19.06 -55.10
CA GLY A 49 17.51 19.58 -55.28
C GLY A 49 16.83 19.15 -56.59
N ARG A 50 17.46 18.29 -57.39
CA ARG A 50 16.93 17.77 -58.65
C ARG A 50 16.03 16.55 -58.41
N ILE A 51 14.89 16.78 -57.76
CA ILE A 51 13.96 15.75 -57.28
C ILE A 51 13.43 14.87 -58.42
N GLU A 52 13.03 15.47 -59.55
CA GLU A 52 12.49 14.74 -60.69
C GLU A 52 13.52 13.81 -61.34
N ASP A 53 14.78 14.25 -61.41
CA ASP A 53 15.85 13.45 -61.99
C ASP A 53 16.27 12.31 -61.06
N ALA A 54 16.28 12.56 -59.75
CA ALA A 54 16.47 11.50 -58.74
C ALA A 54 15.34 10.45 -58.85
N HIS A 55 14.09 10.91 -59.00
CA HIS A 55 12.93 10.03 -59.14
C HIS A 55 13.01 9.16 -60.40
N LYS A 56 13.33 9.75 -61.56
CA LYS A 56 13.52 9.00 -62.82
C LYS A 56 14.62 7.95 -62.70
N THR A 57 15.77 8.33 -62.12
CA THR A 57 16.90 7.41 -61.91
C THR A 57 16.50 6.20 -61.05
N LEU A 58 15.69 6.42 -60.01
CA LEU A 58 15.19 5.35 -59.15
C LEU A 58 14.10 4.48 -59.81
N LEU A 59 13.26 5.03 -60.70
CA LEU A 59 12.30 4.23 -61.47
C LEU A 59 13.02 3.27 -62.42
N VAL A 60 14.10 3.71 -63.07
CA VAL A 60 14.96 2.85 -63.90
C VAL A 60 15.63 1.77 -63.04
N ALA A 61 16.04 2.11 -61.82
CA ALA A 61 16.60 1.15 -60.88
C ALA A 61 15.55 0.08 -60.50
N LEU A 62 14.31 0.50 -60.23
CA LEU A 62 13.21 -0.38 -59.87
C LEU A 62 12.82 -1.33 -61.00
N SER A 63 12.85 -0.88 -62.27
CA SER A 63 12.54 -1.76 -63.41
C SER A 63 13.57 -2.89 -63.59
N LYS A 64 14.83 -2.66 -63.19
CA LYS A 64 15.89 -3.66 -63.22
C LYS A 64 15.88 -4.56 -61.98
N SER A 65 15.37 -4.07 -60.85
CA SER A 65 15.38 -4.75 -59.55
C SER A 65 14.10 -4.47 -58.73
N PRO A 66 12.99 -5.19 -58.99
CA PRO A 66 11.66 -4.82 -58.49
C PRO A 66 11.41 -5.07 -56.99
N HIS A 67 12.33 -5.76 -56.29
CA HIS A 67 12.15 -6.22 -54.89
C HIS A 67 13.18 -5.65 -53.90
N THR A 68 13.75 -4.48 -54.18
CA THR A 68 14.80 -3.87 -53.35
C THR A 68 14.23 -2.81 -52.41
N SER A 69 14.24 -3.10 -51.10
CA SER A 69 13.87 -2.14 -50.05
C SER A 69 14.58 -0.78 -50.17
N PRO A 70 15.89 -0.69 -50.53
CA PRO A 70 16.58 0.59 -50.66
C PRO A 70 16.00 1.52 -51.74
N ILE A 71 15.54 0.96 -52.87
CA ILE A 71 14.97 1.74 -53.98
C ILE A 71 13.55 2.19 -53.61
N LEU A 72 12.73 1.26 -53.11
CA LEU A 72 11.35 1.54 -52.73
C LEU A 72 11.24 2.59 -51.62
N ALA A 73 12.11 2.55 -50.61
CA ALA A 73 12.13 3.52 -49.51
C ALA A 73 12.49 4.93 -50.00
N ARG A 74 13.49 5.07 -50.88
CA ARG A 74 13.85 6.35 -51.50
C ARG A 74 12.72 6.90 -52.36
N LEU A 75 12.11 6.06 -53.20
CA LEU A 75 10.96 6.45 -54.02
C LEU A 75 9.78 6.90 -53.15
N ALA A 76 9.49 6.21 -52.05
CA ALA A 76 8.43 6.60 -51.12
C ALA A 76 8.68 7.99 -50.52
N LEU A 77 9.90 8.28 -50.07
CA LEU A 77 10.29 9.60 -49.55
C LEU A 77 10.14 10.71 -50.61
N LEU A 78 10.60 10.46 -51.84
CA LEU A 78 10.44 11.43 -52.93
C LEU A 78 8.96 11.67 -53.28
N GLN A 79 8.13 10.63 -53.25
CA GLN A 79 6.69 10.78 -53.50
C GLN A 79 5.98 11.55 -52.39
N LEU A 80 6.36 11.35 -51.13
CA LEU A 80 5.85 12.17 -50.02
C LEU A 80 6.22 13.64 -50.19
N ARG A 81 7.47 13.93 -50.55
CA ARG A 81 7.93 15.30 -50.82
C ARG A 81 7.16 15.96 -51.97
N LYS A 82 6.82 15.18 -52.99
CA LYS A 82 6.03 15.64 -54.14
C LYS A 82 4.52 15.76 -53.84
N GLY A 83 4.05 15.31 -52.67
CA GLY A 83 2.63 15.35 -52.27
C GLY A 83 1.80 14.16 -52.74
N PHE A 84 2.40 13.13 -53.35
CA PHE A 84 1.71 11.92 -53.82
C PHE A 84 1.59 10.87 -52.70
N PHE A 85 0.77 11.15 -51.68
CA PHE A 85 0.64 10.32 -50.48
C PHE A 85 0.12 8.90 -50.75
N TYR A 86 -0.75 8.72 -51.75
CA TYR A 86 -1.29 7.41 -52.10
C TYR A 86 -0.20 6.49 -52.67
N ASP A 87 0.57 7.00 -53.64
CA ASP A 87 1.66 6.26 -54.28
C ASP A 87 2.79 5.97 -53.30
N ALA A 88 3.13 6.95 -52.46
CA ALA A 88 4.06 6.75 -51.37
C ALA A 88 3.63 5.61 -50.45
N ASN A 89 2.36 5.57 -50.03
CA ASN A 89 1.84 4.51 -49.17
C ASN A 89 1.89 3.13 -49.85
N LEU A 90 1.65 3.03 -51.17
CA LEU A 90 1.81 1.76 -51.90
C LEU A 90 3.25 1.26 -51.87
N LEU A 91 4.23 2.16 -52.04
CA LEU A 91 5.65 1.83 -51.96
C LEU A 91 6.05 1.40 -50.55
N ILE A 92 5.60 2.13 -49.52
CA ILE A 92 5.84 1.80 -48.11
C ILE A 92 5.27 0.40 -47.79
N LYS A 93 4.07 0.09 -48.29
CA LYS A 93 3.46 -1.23 -48.09
C LYS A 93 4.31 -2.34 -48.70
N LYS A 94 4.91 -2.13 -49.88
CA LYS A 94 5.85 -3.08 -50.48
C LYS A 94 7.11 -3.25 -49.63
N VAL A 95 7.68 -2.17 -49.09
CA VAL A 95 8.83 -2.23 -48.16
C VAL A 95 8.48 -3.08 -46.93
N ILE A 96 7.30 -2.86 -46.34
CA ILE A 96 6.82 -3.63 -45.19
C ILE A 96 6.65 -5.12 -45.53
N GLN A 97 6.14 -5.44 -46.73
CA GLN A 97 5.98 -6.82 -47.20
C GLN A 97 7.31 -7.54 -47.42
N ILE A 98 8.34 -6.83 -47.88
CA ILE A 98 9.70 -7.38 -48.05
C ILE A 98 10.36 -7.62 -46.68
N GLY A 99 10.12 -6.74 -45.71
CA GLY A 99 10.57 -6.90 -44.32
C GLY A 99 12.04 -6.54 -44.06
N ASP A 100 12.85 -6.29 -45.11
CA ASP A 100 14.21 -5.77 -44.95
C ASP A 100 14.20 -4.27 -44.62
N THR A 101 14.56 -3.97 -43.37
CA THR A 101 14.63 -2.61 -42.81
C THR A 101 16.07 -2.16 -42.53
N SER A 102 17.07 -3.00 -42.82
CA SER A 102 18.48 -2.75 -42.51
C SER A 102 19.02 -1.49 -43.19
N CYS A 103 18.54 -1.19 -44.39
CA CYS A 103 18.97 -0.05 -45.19
C CYS A 103 18.37 1.30 -44.74
N LEU A 104 17.29 1.29 -43.95
CA LEU A 104 16.50 2.49 -43.71
C LEU A 104 17.25 3.55 -42.90
N GLN A 105 18.06 3.14 -41.92
CA GLN A 105 18.84 4.06 -41.10
C GLN A 105 19.81 4.89 -41.97
N LEU A 106 20.54 4.22 -42.87
CA LEU A 106 21.45 4.87 -43.81
C LEU A 106 20.71 5.80 -44.77
N ILE A 107 19.51 5.42 -45.21
CA ILE A 107 18.68 6.28 -46.06
C ILE A 107 18.25 7.54 -45.30
N MET A 108 17.87 7.42 -44.03
CA MET A 108 17.49 8.59 -43.23
C MET A 108 18.64 9.61 -43.08
N GLU A 109 19.90 9.18 -43.08
CA GLU A 109 21.05 10.10 -43.03
C GLU A 109 21.21 10.95 -44.30
N ILE A 110 20.67 10.50 -45.43
CA ILE A 110 20.76 11.18 -46.73
C ILE A 110 19.68 12.26 -46.87
N PHE A 111 18.48 11.99 -46.33
CA PHE A 111 17.31 12.85 -46.52
C PHE A 111 17.24 14.00 -45.50
N ARG A 112 16.75 15.14 -45.97
CA ARG A 112 16.50 16.34 -45.16
C ARG A 112 15.49 16.04 -44.05
N GLU A 113 15.61 16.77 -42.95
CA GLU A 113 14.73 16.61 -41.78
C GLU A 113 13.24 16.80 -42.12
N GLU A 114 12.91 17.75 -43.01
CA GLU A 114 11.55 17.99 -43.49
C GLU A 114 10.95 16.74 -44.15
N ASP A 115 11.70 16.08 -45.03
CA ASP A 115 11.25 14.89 -45.75
C ASP A 115 11.15 13.67 -44.81
N ARG A 116 12.07 13.55 -43.85
CA ARG A 116 12.00 12.53 -42.79
C ARG A 116 10.76 12.72 -41.92
N LYS A 117 10.42 13.97 -41.59
CA LYS A 117 9.22 14.31 -40.82
C LYS A 117 7.94 13.98 -41.59
N LEU A 118 7.92 14.15 -42.91
CA LEU A 118 6.79 13.70 -43.75
C LEU A 118 6.62 12.18 -43.67
N LEU A 119 7.69 11.40 -43.78
CA LEU A 119 7.64 9.94 -43.63
C LEU A 119 7.18 9.52 -42.24
N GLN A 120 7.75 10.11 -41.19
CA GLN A 120 7.33 9.91 -39.81
C GLN A 120 5.83 10.12 -39.64
N THR A 121 5.34 11.30 -40.03
CA THR A 121 3.96 11.73 -39.82
C THR A 121 2.99 10.84 -40.62
N HIS A 122 3.34 10.54 -41.86
CA HIS A 122 2.55 9.66 -42.72
C HIS A 122 2.44 8.25 -42.12
N CYS A 123 3.57 7.63 -41.76
CA CYS A 123 3.59 6.29 -41.19
C CYS A 123 2.86 6.23 -39.84
N HIS A 124 3.07 7.21 -38.96
CA HIS A 124 2.35 7.29 -37.68
C HIS A 124 0.83 7.40 -37.89
N SER A 125 0.40 8.37 -38.70
CA SER A 125 -1.03 8.58 -39.01
C SER A 125 -1.66 7.32 -39.62
N ARG A 126 -0.92 6.64 -40.52
CA ARG A 126 -1.39 5.42 -41.14
C ARG A 126 -1.57 4.29 -40.14
N ALA A 127 -0.60 4.08 -39.25
CA ALA A 127 -0.71 3.08 -38.19
C ALA A 127 -1.91 3.33 -37.28
N VAL A 128 -2.09 4.58 -36.82
CA VAL A 128 -3.24 4.96 -35.98
C VAL A 128 -4.57 4.73 -36.72
N THR A 129 -4.64 5.05 -38.01
CA THR A 129 -5.82 4.79 -38.84
C THR A 129 -6.14 3.31 -38.97
N ILE A 130 -5.11 2.46 -39.12
CA ILE A 130 -5.28 1.00 -39.17
C ILE A 130 -5.85 0.49 -37.84
N LEU A 131 -5.29 0.91 -36.72
CA LEU A 131 -5.71 0.49 -35.38
C LEU A 131 -7.13 0.95 -35.02
N LYS A 132 -7.56 2.11 -35.52
CA LYS A 132 -8.93 2.61 -35.30
C LYS A 132 -9.98 1.87 -36.12
N ASN A 133 -9.66 1.54 -37.38
CA ASN A 133 -10.65 1.05 -38.35
C ASN A 133 -10.68 -0.48 -38.49
N LYS A 134 -9.64 -1.19 -38.04
CA LYS A 134 -9.49 -2.63 -38.24
C LYS A 134 -9.07 -3.32 -36.95
N GLN A 135 -9.65 -4.48 -36.68
CA GLN A 135 -9.32 -5.31 -35.52
C GLN A 135 -8.67 -6.62 -35.96
N GLY A 136 -7.74 -7.12 -35.15
CA GLY A 136 -7.06 -8.40 -35.35
C GLY A 136 -5.54 -8.28 -35.43
N ASP A 137 -4.86 -9.37 -35.06
CA ASP A 137 -3.40 -9.41 -34.89
C ASP A 137 -2.64 -9.11 -36.19
N THR A 138 -3.20 -9.43 -37.34
CA THR A 138 -2.60 -9.13 -38.66
C THR A 138 -2.49 -7.62 -38.88
N TYR A 139 -3.54 -6.87 -38.58
CA TYR A 139 -3.56 -5.42 -38.71
C TYR A 139 -2.73 -4.75 -37.62
N THR A 140 -2.68 -5.32 -36.41
CA THR A 140 -1.77 -4.87 -35.35
C THR A 140 -0.30 -5.02 -35.77
N LYS A 141 0.08 -6.13 -36.41
CA LYS A 141 1.42 -6.33 -36.98
C LYS A 141 1.72 -5.36 -38.11
N GLU A 142 0.75 -5.09 -38.99
CA GLU A 142 0.88 -4.08 -40.05
C GLU A 142 1.13 -2.69 -39.43
N ALA A 143 0.35 -2.30 -38.42
CA ALA A 143 0.53 -1.03 -37.70
C ALA A 143 1.90 -0.93 -37.03
N ILE A 144 2.40 -2.01 -36.40
CA ILE A 144 3.75 -2.07 -35.81
C ILE A 144 4.83 -1.80 -36.86
N ALA A 145 4.67 -2.32 -38.08
CA ALA A 145 5.63 -2.08 -39.16
C ALA A 145 5.65 -0.60 -39.56
N TYR A 146 4.50 0.03 -39.77
CA TYR A 146 4.42 1.47 -40.01
C TYR A 146 5.01 2.29 -38.85
N LEU A 147 4.72 1.95 -37.60
CA LEU A 147 5.28 2.64 -36.43
C LEU A 147 6.80 2.49 -36.36
N SER A 148 7.34 1.33 -36.74
CA SER A 148 8.78 1.11 -36.78
C SER A 148 9.46 1.98 -37.83
N LEU A 149 8.86 2.12 -39.02
CA LEU A 149 9.32 3.07 -40.03
C LEU A 149 9.26 4.53 -39.53
N ALA A 150 8.17 4.88 -38.83
CA ALA A 150 8.03 6.22 -38.25
C ALA A 150 9.13 6.50 -37.22
N ILE A 151 9.45 5.52 -36.36
CA ILE A 151 10.51 5.64 -35.35
C ILE A 151 11.88 5.82 -36.01
N ILE A 152 12.21 5.01 -37.03
CA ILE A 152 13.47 5.14 -37.78
C ILE A 152 13.58 6.53 -38.42
N ALA A 153 12.49 7.06 -39.00
CA ALA A 153 12.48 8.39 -39.62
C ALA A 153 12.64 9.54 -38.60
N SER A 154 12.14 9.37 -37.38
CA SER A 154 12.07 10.42 -36.34
C SER A 154 13.41 10.75 -35.66
N GLY A 155 14.42 9.89 -35.78
CA GLY A 155 15.64 10.02 -34.98
C GLY A 155 15.35 9.96 -33.47
N SER A 156 15.70 11.02 -32.72
CA SER A 156 15.56 11.07 -31.26
C SER A 156 14.15 11.41 -30.73
N GLN A 157 13.19 11.79 -31.58
CA GLN A 157 11.89 12.32 -31.17
C GLN A 157 10.69 11.41 -31.55
N ALA A 158 10.79 10.12 -31.29
CA ALA A 158 9.78 9.13 -31.70
C ALA A 158 8.73 8.77 -30.61
N ARG A 159 8.54 9.61 -29.58
CA ARG A 159 7.77 9.27 -28.36
C ARG A 159 6.38 8.71 -28.63
N GLU A 160 5.57 9.39 -29.43
CA GLU A 160 4.19 8.98 -29.72
C GLU A 160 4.16 7.65 -30.47
N SER A 161 5.02 7.47 -31.48
CA SER A 161 5.12 6.22 -32.23
C SER A 161 5.60 5.06 -31.36
N LEU A 162 6.53 5.30 -30.43
CA LEU A 162 6.97 4.32 -29.44
C LEU A 162 5.83 3.92 -28.49
N LEU A 163 5.05 4.87 -27.99
CA LEU A 163 3.90 4.60 -27.11
C LEU A 163 2.86 3.70 -27.81
N VAL A 164 2.47 4.06 -29.04
CA VAL A 164 1.50 3.27 -29.81
C VAL A 164 2.06 1.88 -30.11
N ARG A 165 3.34 1.78 -30.50
CA ARG A 165 3.96 0.49 -30.82
C ARG A 165 4.07 -0.42 -29.60
N ALA A 166 4.43 0.13 -28.46
CA ALA A 166 4.46 -0.59 -27.19
C ALA A 166 3.08 -1.16 -26.82
N ARG A 167 2.02 -0.36 -26.98
CA ARG A 167 0.64 -0.83 -26.77
C ARG A 167 0.26 -1.96 -27.72
N CYS A 168 0.64 -1.87 -29.00
CA CYS A 168 0.45 -2.96 -29.96
C CYS A 168 1.18 -4.24 -29.56
N TYR A 169 2.43 -4.15 -29.10
CA TYR A 169 3.18 -5.29 -28.58
C TYR A 169 2.51 -5.90 -27.35
N GLY A 170 1.99 -5.07 -26.45
CA GLY A 170 1.21 -5.51 -25.29
C GLY A 170 -0.05 -6.29 -25.70
N HIS A 171 -0.80 -5.79 -26.69
CA HIS A 171 -1.96 -6.49 -27.24
C HIS A 171 -1.60 -7.85 -27.85
N LEU A 172 -0.45 -7.96 -28.52
CA LEU A 172 0.06 -9.22 -29.10
C LEU A 172 0.71 -10.15 -28.05
N GLY A 173 0.69 -9.78 -26.76
CA GLY A 173 1.30 -10.57 -25.69
C GLY A 173 2.84 -10.49 -25.64
N GLN A 174 3.48 -9.65 -26.47
CA GLN A 174 4.92 -9.44 -26.49
C GLN A 174 5.34 -8.45 -25.39
N LYS A 175 5.16 -8.85 -24.14
CA LYS A 175 5.30 -7.98 -22.95
C LYS A 175 6.70 -7.38 -22.82
N LYS A 176 7.75 -8.16 -23.09
CA LYS A 176 9.16 -7.70 -22.96
C LYS A 176 9.54 -6.66 -24.01
N THR A 177 9.05 -6.78 -25.25
CA THR A 177 9.31 -5.79 -26.31
C THR A 177 8.52 -4.51 -26.06
N ALA A 178 7.28 -4.61 -25.56
CA ALA A 178 6.53 -3.45 -25.08
C ALA A 178 7.27 -2.69 -23.97
N ILE A 179 7.80 -3.40 -22.97
CA ILE A 179 8.60 -2.82 -21.88
C ILE A 179 9.86 -2.12 -22.43
N TYR A 180 10.51 -2.69 -23.45
CA TYR A 180 11.65 -2.04 -24.09
C TYR A 180 11.27 -0.67 -24.65
N ASP A 181 10.19 -0.58 -25.43
CA ASP A 181 9.71 0.68 -26.00
C ASP A 181 9.33 1.69 -24.89
N PHE A 182 8.61 1.27 -23.85
CA PHE A 182 8.33 2.15 -22.71
C PHE A 182 9.60 2.64 -22.00
N ASN A 183 10.60 1.77 -21.83
CA ASN A 183 11.89 2.15 -21.25
C ASN A 183 12.64 3.15 -22.13
N THR A 184 12.55 3.05 -23.46
CA THR A 184 13.17 4.06 -24.34
C THR A 184 12.57 5.44 -24.12
N ILE A 185 11.24 5.52 -23.95
CA ILE A 185 10.56 6.78 -23.63
C ILE A 185 11.01 7.30 -22.28
N LEU A 186 10.99 6.45 -21.24
CA LEU A 186 11.32 6.83 -19.87
C LEU A 186 12.79 7.20 -19.65
N ARG A 187 13.70 6.75 -20.52
CA ARG A 187 15.10 7.23 -20.54
C ARG A 187 15.20 8.69 -20.98
N THR A 188 14.32 9.12 -21.87
CA THR A 188 14.30 10.51 -22.39
C THR A 188 13.40 11.43 -21.57
N ASP A 189 12.31 10.89 -21.02
CA ASP A 189 11.30 11.60 -20.24
C ASP A 189 10.82 10.68 -19.10
N PRO A 190 11.52 10.70 -17.95
CA PRO A 190 11.17 9.87 -16.80
C PRO A 190 9.78 10.17 -16.22
N THR A 191 9.23 11.35 -16.53
CA THR A 191 7.93 11.83 -16.04
C THR A 191 6.77 11.48 -16.96
N ASN A 192 7.00 10.66 -17.98
CA ASN A 192 5.97 10.30 -18.94
C ASN A 192 4.93 9.35 -18.33
N VAL A 193 3.79 9.89 -17.92
CA VAL A 193 2.67 9.17 -17.28
C VAL A 193 2.21 7.97 -18.11
N GLN A 194 2.05 8.16 -19.42
CA GLN A 194 1.56 7.12 -20.34
C GLN A 194 2.54 5.94 -20.46
N ALA A 195 3.84 6.22 -20.50
CA ALA A 195 4.86 5.19 -20.52
C ALA A 195 4.99 4.47 -19.17
N LEU A 196 4.82 5.17 -18.04
CA LEU A 196 4.80 4.57 -16.70
C LEU A 196 3.61 3.61 -16.55
N CYS A 197 2.40 4.04 -16.92
CA CYS A 197 1.20 3.19 -16.91
C CYS A 197 1.37 1.97 -17.82
N GLY A 198 1.78 2.20 -19.08
CA GLY A 198 2.00 1.12 -20.04
C GLY A 198 3.02 0.10 -19.55
N ARG A 199 4.16 0.55 -19.00
CA ARG A 199 5.16 -0.33 -18.39
C ARG A 199 4.62 -1.09 -17.19
N ALA A 200 3.86 -0.43 -16.31
CA ALA A 200 3.23 -1.08 -15.18
C ALA A 200 2.28 -2.20 -15.61
N PHE A 201 1.45 -1.97 -16.61
CA PHE A 201 0.51 -2.98 -17.10
C PHE A 201 1.23 -4.19 -17.70
N MET A 202 2.37 -3.98 -18.36
CA MET A 202 3.21 -5.08 -18.84
C MET A 202 3.84 -5.87 -17.69
N HIS A 203 4.29 -5.19 -16.62
CA HIS A 203 4.78 -5.85 -15.41
C HIS A 203 3.69 -6.65 -14.69
N LEU A 204 2.47 -6.12 -14.59
CA LEU A 204 1.30 -6.88 -14.09
C LEU A 204 1.08 -8.14 -14.90
N ALA A 205 1.10 -8.04 -16.23
CA ALA A 205 0.93 -9.19 -17.10
C ALA A 205 2.09 -10.20 -16.99
N LEU A 206 3.26 -9.80 -16.48
CA LEU A 206 4.41 -10.67 -16.17
C LEU A 206 4.41 -11.17 -14.71
N ASN A 207 3.36 -10.90 -13.94
CA ASN A 207 3.26 -11.22 -12.51
C ASN A 207 4.34 -10.52 -11.64
N GLN A 208 4.85 -9.38 -12.11
CA GLN A 208 5.81 -8.53 -11.42
C GLN A 208 5.07 -7.41 -10.69
N GLN A 209 4.37 -7.79 -9.61
CA GLN A 209 3.43 -6.90 -8.92
C GLN A 209 4.11 -5.70 -8.27
N LYS A 210 5.32 -5.87 -7.73
CA LYS A 210 6.04 -4.79 -7.05
C LYS A 210 6.41 -3.68 -8.03
N GLU A 211 7.07 -4.04 -9.13
CA GLU A 211 7.46 -3.12 -10.19
C GLU A 211 6.25 -2.44 -10.83
N ALA A 212 5.14 -3.17 -10.99
CA ALA A 212 3.91 -2.58 -11.46
C ALA A 212 3.36 -1.51 -10.50
N MET A 213 3.26 -1.81 -9.20
CA MET A 213 2.76 -0.85 -8.22
C MET A 213 3.66 0.39 -8.12
N ASP A 214 4.98 0.21 -8.10
CA ASP A 214 5.93 1.32 -8.07
C ASP A 214 5.73 2.28 -9.27
N ASN A 215 5.51 1.73 -10.46
CA ASN A 215 5.24 2.52 -11.66
C ASN A 215 3.88 3.23 -11.62
N ILE A 216 2.80 2.56 -11.19
CA ILE A 216 1.46 3.18 -11.09
C ILE A 216 1.48 4.31 -10.06
N VAL A 217 2.08 4.06 -8.90
CA VAL A 217 2.24 5.06 -7.85
C VAL A 217 3.02 6.27 -8.35
N SER A 218 4.13 6.04 -9.06
CA SER A 218 4.92 7.12 -9.66
C SER A 218 4.12 7.91 -10.70
N ALA A 219 3.30 7.22 -11.51
CA ALA A 219 2.43 7.88 -12.47
C ALA A 219 1.35 8.73 -11.78
N LEU A 220 0.74 8.21 -10.70
CA LEU A 220 -0.28 8.91 -9.92
C LEU A 220 0.26 10.16 -9.24
N THR A 221 1.49 10.10 -8.72
CA THR A 221 2.14 11.29 -8.13
C THR A 221 2.36 12.42 -9.13
N LEU A 222 2.41 12.12 -10.42
CA LEU A 222 2.61 13.09 -11.49
C LEU A 222 1.29 13.64 -12.03
N ASP A 223 0.34 12.75 -12.37
CA ASP A 223 -0.95 13.15 -12.92
C ASP A 223 -2.04 12.10 -12.66
N VAL A 224 -2.89 12.35 -11.66
CA VAL A 224 -4.04 11.50 -11.37
C VAL A 224 -5.06 11.50 -12.52
N ALA A 225 -5.28 12.63 -13.18
CA ALA A 225 -6.30 12.77 -14.23
C ALA A 225 -5.92 12.00 -15.50
N GLY A 226 -4.62 11.89 -15.80
CA GLY A 226 -4.11 11.08 -16.89
C GLY A 226 -4.11 9.57 -16.62
N VAL A 227 -3.87 9.15 -15.36
CA VAL A 227 -3.76 7.72 -15.00
C VAL A 227 -5.12 7.04 -14.85
N VAL A 228 -6.11 7.70 -14.25
CA VAL A 228 -7.42 7.08 -13.97
C VAL A 228 -8.09 6.54 -15.25
N PRO A 229 -8.15 7.29 -16.38
CA PRO A 229 -8.68 6.76 -17.63
C PRO A 229 -7.90 5.55 -18.17
N GLU A 230 -6.57 5.53 -18.01
CA GLU A 230 -5.74 4.39 -18.43
C GLU A 230 -6.07 3.13 -17.62
N ILE A 231 -6.29 3.25 -16.30
CA ILE A 231 -6.74 2.13 -15.45
C ILE A 231 -8.14 1.68 -15.87
N LEU A 232 -9.08 2.61 -16.04
CA LEU A 232 -10.47 2.31 -16.44
C LEU A 232 -10.58 1.68 -17.84
N SER A 233 -9.58 1.88 -18.70
CA SER A 233 -9.51 1.25 -20.02
C SER A 233 -9.19 -0.26 -19.98
N LEU A 234 -8.69 -0.76 -18.85
CA LEU A 234 -8.36 -2.17 -18.67
C LEU A 234 -9.61 -3.02 -18.40
N LYS A 235 -9.45 -4.34 -18.48
CA LYS A 235 -10.49 -5.27 -18.04
C LYS A 235 -10.73 -5.18 -16.53
N GLN A 236 -11.94 -5.50 -16.08
CA GLN A 236 -12.33 -5.40 -14.68
C GLN A 236 -11.40 -6.17 -13.73
N GLU A 237 -10.88 -7.34 -14.12
CA GLU A 237 -9.99 -8.12 -13.26
C GLU A 237 -8.68 -7.37 -12.97
N ALA A 238 -8.14 -6.67 -13.97
CA ALA A 238 -6.94 -5.85 -13.81
C ALA A 238 -7.22 -4.59 -12.99
N GLN A 239 -8.39 -3.97 -13.17
CA GLN A 239 -8.80 -2.81 -12.37
C GLN A 239 -8.91 -3.18 -10.88
N VAL A 240 -9.55 -4.31 -10.56
CA VAL A 240 -9.68 -4.81 -9.18
C VAL A 240 -8.30 -5.08 -8.59
N PHE A 241 -7.41 -5.75 -9.34
CA PHE A 241 -6.05 -6.02 -8.87
C PHE A 241 -5.27 -4.73 -8.56
N ILE A 242 -5.33 -3.74 -9.46
CA ILE A 242 -4.64 -2.46 -9.27
C ILE A 242 -5.21 -1.71 -8.07
N THR A 243 -6.53 -1.59 -7.95
CA THR A 243 -7.17 -0.85 -6.85
C THR A 243 -6.97 -1.52 -5.49
N GLN A 244 -6.95 -2.86 -5.42
CA GLN A 244 -6.55 -3.61 -4.23
C GLN A 244 -5.07 -3.40 -3.89
N GLY A 245 -4.18 -3.42 -4.88
CA GLY A 245 -2.76 -3.13 -4.71
C GLY A 245 -2.51 -1.70 -4.19
N LEU A 246 -3.19 -0.72 -4.77
CA LEU A 246 -3.09 0.69 -4.36
C LEU A 246 -3.65 0.93 -2.96
N SER A 247 -4.82 0.38 -2.63
CA SER A 247 -5.41 0.53 -1.29
C SER A 247 -4.55 -0.13 -0.20
N SER A 248 -4.01 -1.33 -0.46
CA SER A 248 -3.10 -2.02 0.48
C SER A 248 -1.76 -1.29 0.64
N HIS A 249 -1.16 -0.81 -0.46
CA HIS A 249 0.04 0.04 -0.43
C HIS A 249 -0.20 1.30 0.41
N CYS A 250 -1.29 2.00 0.14
CA CYS A 250 -1.67 3.22 0.85
C CYS A 250 -1.87 2.95 2.35
N ARG A 251 -2.56 1.85 2.72
CA ARG A 251 -2.79 1.49 4.13
C ARG A 251 -1.49 1.14 4.86
N ALA A 252 -0.58 0.42 4.20
CA ALA A 252 0.70 0.02 4.80
C ALA A 252 1.58 1.25 5.13
N GLU A 253 1.75 2.15 4.15
CA GLU A 253 2.50 3.40 4.30
C GLU A 253 1.87 4.32 5.35
N LEU A 254 0.54 4.45 5.34
CA LEU A 254 -0.22 5.24 6.30
C LEU A 254 -0.02 4.75 7.74
N ASN A 255 -0.01 3.43 7.95
CA ASN A 255 0.29 2.85 9.26
C ASN A 255 1.74 3.11 9.69
N GLN A 256 2.70 3.03 8.77
CA GLN A 256 4.11 3.35 9.06
C GLN A 256 4.27 4.81 9.50
N LEU A 257 3.68 5.76 8.76
CA LEU A 257 3.72 7.20 9.09
C LEU A 257 2.99 7.55 10.39
N ALA A 258 1.96 6.78 10.76
CA ALA A 258 1.26 6.94 12.02
C ALA A 258 2.12 6.48 13.21
N SER A 259 2.89 5.40 13.04
CA SER A 259 3.78 4.87 14.07
C SER A 259 5.07 5.67 14.23
N ASP A 260 5.66 6.15 13.14
CA ASP A 260 6.96 6.82 13.14
C ASP A 260 6.82 8.29 12.72
N ARG A 261 6.95 9.17 13.71
CA ARG A 261 6.87 10.63 13.50
C ARG A 261 8.14 11.24 12.90
N SER A 262 9.23 10.47 12.79
CA SER A 262 10.51 10.94 12.25
C SER A 262 10.56 10.93 10.71
N LEU A 263 9.65 10.20 10.07
CA LEU A 263 9.62 10.06 8.61
C LEU A 263 9.23 11.38 7.90
N PRO A 264 9.82 11.67 6.73
CA PRO A 264 9.48 12.85 5.93
C PRO A 264 8.02 12.76 5.45
N ARG A 265 7.14 13.57 6.05
CA ARG A 265 5.70 13.50 5.77
C ARG A 265 5.30 14.09 4.44
N GLU A 266 5.99 15.12 3.94
CA GLU A 266 5.51 15.89 2.79
C GLU A 266 5.43 15.08 1.49
N GLU A 267 6.50 14.37 1.13
CA GLU A 267 6.56 13.59 -0.12
C GLU A 267 5.63 12.37 -0.05
N SER A 268 5.69 11.61 1.06
CA SER A 268 4.80 10.48 1.27
C SER A 268 3.33 10.91 1.32
N SER A 269 3.01 12.08 1.88
CA SER A 269 1.64 12.61 1.91
C SER A 269 1.11 12.92 0.52
N LYS A 270 1.92 13.56 -0.35
CA LYS A 270 1.53 13.83 -1.74
C LYS A 270 1.22 12.54 -2.48
N LYS A 271 2.06 11.51 -2.30
CA LYS A 271 1.85 10.18 -2.86
C LYS A 271 0.56 9.52 -2.36
N LEU A 272 0.31 9.54 -1.05
CA LEU A 272 -0.90 8.95 -0.48
C LEU A 272 -2.17 9.68 -0.91
N LEU A 273 -2.13 11.01 -1.00
CA LEU A 273 -3.24 11.82 -1.50
C LEU A 273 -3.56 11.47 -2.95
N ALA A 274 -2.55 11.40 -3.82
CA ALA A 274 -2.73 11.03 -5.21
C ALA A 274 -3.36 9.63 -5.37
N ILE A 275 -2.95 8.66 -4.55
CA ILE A 275 -3.55 7.32 -4.52
C ILE A 275 -5.02 7.38 -4.07
N GLY A 276 -5.31 8.06 -2.97
CA GLY A 276 -6.68 8.19 -2.44
C GLY A 276 -7.62 8.88 -3.43
N GLU A 277 -7.19 9.98 -4.05
CA GLU A 277 -7.96 10.69 -5.07
C GLU A 277 -8.21 9.84 -6.31
N ALA A 278 -7.22 9.04 -6.74
CA ALA A 278 -7.37 8.14 -7.87
C ALA A 278 -8.41 7.05 -7.60
N LEU A 279 -8.39 6.45 -6.40
CA LEU A 279 -9.36 5.44 -6.00
C LEU A 279 -10.79 6.00 -6.04
N ILE A 280 -11.02 7.18 -5.46
CA ILE A 280 -12.34 7.85 -5.50
C ILE A 280 -12.78 8.16 -6.94
N LYS A 281 -11.88 8.61 -7.81
CA LYS A 281 -12.21 8.87 -9.22
C LYS A 281 -12.52 7.60 -10.01
N ILE A 282 -12.00 6.44 -9.60
CA ILE A 282 -12.30 5.15 -10.21
C ILE A 282 -13.69 4.68 -9.78
N ASP A 283 -13.99 4.74 -8.47
CA ASP A 283 -15.31 4.43 -7.94
C ASP A 283 -15.62 5.30 -6.72
N ALA A 284 -16.50 6.29 -6.93
CA ALA A 284 -16.92 7.23 -5.90
C ALA A 284 -17.96 6.64 -4.95
N THR A 285 -18.51 5.45 -5.23
CA THR A 285 -19.51 4.81 -4.36
C THR A 285 -18.86 3.97 -3.24
N ASN A 286 -17.54 3.74 -3.33
CA ASN A 286 -16.83 2.87 -2.42
C ASN A 286 -16.51 3.58 -1.08
N SER A 287 -17.29 3.27 -0.05
CA SER A 287 -17.13 3.84 1.29
C SER A 287 -15.75 3.58 1.91
N ALA A 288 -15.10 2.44 1.62
CA ALA A 288 -13.79 2.11 2.16
C ALA A 288 -12.70 3.05 1.63
N TRP A 289 -12.83 3.52 0.38
CA TRP A 289 -11.89 4.45 -0.24
C TRP A 289 -12.10 5.88 0.25
N HIS A 290 -13.35 6.27 0.54
CA HIS A 290 -13.63 7.53 1.23
C HIS A 290 -13.00 7.57 2.62
N ILE A 291 -13.10 6.47 3.37
CA ILE A 291 -12.47 6.32 4.69
C ILE A 291 -10.93 6.38 4.56
N LEU A 292 -10.35 5.69 3.58
CA LEU A 292 -8.90 5.71 3.35
C LEU A 292 -8.39 7.12 3.01
N LEU A 293 -9.07 7.84 2.12
CA LEU A 293 -8.70 9.21 1.77
C LEU A 293 -8.90 10.15 2.98
N ALA A 294 -9.95 9.98 3.76
CA ALA A 294 -10.15 10.71 5.02
C ALA A 294 -8.99 10.47 6.00
N ASP A 295 -8.47 9.24 6.11
CA ASP A 295 -7.31 8.92 6.96
C ASP A 295 -6.05 9.65 6.49
N VAL A 296 -5.82 9.73 5.18
CA VAL A 296 -4.69 10.50 4.60
C VAL A 296 -4.86 12.00 4.86
N LEU A 297 -6.08 12.53 4.70
CA LEU A 297 -6.38 13.94 4.97
C LEU A 297 -6.23 14.29 6.46
N ILE A 298 -6.62 13.38 7.36
CA ILE A 298 -6.41 13.52 8.81
C ILE A 298 -4.90 13.57 9.13
N LEU A 299 -4.10 12.69 8.52
CA LEU A 299 -2.65 12.64 8.73
C LEU A 299 -1.96 13.92 8.26
N THR A 300 -2.44 14.51 7.16
CA THR A 300 -1.92 15.76 6.57
C THR A 300 -2.48 17.03 7.22
N GLY A 301 -3.47 16.90 8.10
CA GLY A 301 -4.10 18.03 8.80
C GLY A 301 -5.22 18.74 8.03
N CYS A 302 -5.62 18.23 6.87
CA CYS A 302 -6.71 18.77 6.04
C CYS A 302 -8.09 18.31 6.54
N TYR A 303 -8.46 18.72 7.75
CA TYR A 303 -9.64 18.21 8.47
C TYR A 303 -10.99 18.52 7.82
N GLU A 304 -11.11 19.65 7.11
CA GLU A 304 -12.36 20.04 6.44
C GLU A 304 -12.67 19.12 5.26
N LYS A 305 -11.70 18.89 4.37
CA LYS A 305 -11.82 17.92 3.27
C LYS A 305 -12.05 16.50 3.78
N ALA A 306 -11.40 16.12 4.89
CA ALA A 306 -11.65 14.83 5.51
C ALA A 306 -13.12 14.68 5.94
N LEU A 307 -13.71 15.74 6.49
CA LEU A 307 -15.11 15.76 6.90
C LEU A 307 -16.05 15.61 5.70
N GLU A 308 -15.80 16.29 4.58
CA GLU A 308 -16.58 16.16 3.34
C GLU A 308 -16.63 14.70 2.88
N HIS A 309 -15.48 14.03 2.78
CA HIS A 309 -15.45 12.62 2.38
C HIS A 309 -16.12 11.68 3.38
N LEU A 310 -16.09 12.00 4.68
CA LEU A 310 -16.81 11.24 5.70
C LEU A 310 -18.32 11.46 5.62
N GLN A 311 -18.78 12.67 5.26
CA GLN A 311 -20.21 12.97 5.09
C GLN A 311 -20.83 12.18 3.94
N GLU A 312 -20.10 11.97 2.85
CA GLU A 312 -20.52 11.08 1.75
C GLU A 312 -20.79 9.65 2.23
N VAL A 313 -19.99 9.14 3.18
CA VAL A 313 -20.18 7.81 3.78
C VAL A 313 -21.30 7.81 4.84
N LEU A 314 -21.46 8.92 5.57
CA LEU A 314 -22.39 9.08 6.70
C LEU A 314 -23.78 9.62 6.29
N GLY A 315 -24.12 9.60 4.99
CA GLY A 315 -25.41 10.02 4.44
C GLY A 315 -26.64 9.38 5.13
N PRO A 316 -27.88 9.69 4.69
CA PRO A 316 -29.07 9.79 5.56
C PRO A 316 -29.44 8.56 6.40
N THR A 317 -28.96 7.34 6.10
CA THR A 317 -29.06 6.15 6.97
C THR A 317 -28.19 4.98 6.43
N PRO A 318 -27.50 4.14 7.24
CA PRO A 318 -26.79 4.41 8.49
C PRO A 318 -25.35 3.78 8.62
N ARG A 319 -24.54 4.35 9.52
CA ARG A 319 -23.61 3.69 10.50
C ARG A 319 -22.42 2.85 9.99
N SER A 320 -21.55 3.43 9.16
CA SER A 320 -20.16 2.96 9.13
C SER A 320 -19.45 3.34 10.43
N GLU A 321 -19.27 2.39 11.35
CA GLU A 321 -18.53 2.61 12.61
C GLU A 321 -17.11 3.16 12.38
N PRO A 322 -16.35 2.69 11.36
CA PRO A 322 -15.07 3.30 11.02
C PRO A 322 -15.21 4.79 10.67
N ALA A 323 -16.22 5.17 9.89
CA ALA A 323 -16.44 6.57 9.51
C ALA A 323 -16.88 7.43 10.72
N GLN A 324 -17.73 6.88 11.60
CA GLN A 324 -18.13 7.54 12.84
C GLN A 324 -16.94 7.77 13.77
N ALA A 325 -16.07 6.78 13.93
CA ALA A 325 -14.85 6.93 14.73
C ALA A 325 -13.95 8.06 14.21
N ARG A 326 -13.83 8.22 12.89
CA ARG A 326 -13.08 9.32 12.26
C ARG A 326 -13.76 10.66 12.45
N LEU A 327 -15.09 10.72 12.41
CA LEU A 327 -15.84 11.92 12.82
C LEU A 327 -15.56 12.26 14.29
N GLY A 328 -15.56 11.27 15.18
CA GLY A 328 -15.19 11.43 16.59
C GLY A 328 -13.76 11.94 16.78
N PHE A 329 -12.81 11.45 15.97
CA PHE A 329 -11.45 11.98 15.93
C PHE A 329 -11.43 13.48 15.55
N LEU A 330 -12.17 13.88 14.51
CA LEU A 330 -12.27 15.29 14.09
C LEU A 330 -12.92 16.18 15.16
N GLN A 331 -13.96 15.69 15.84
CA GLN A 331 -14.59 16.37 16.98
C GLN A 331 -13.62 16.57 18.14
N LEU A 332 -12.81 15.55 18.44
CA LEU A 332 -11.77 15.64 19.46
C LEU A 332 -10.74 16.73 19.13
N LYS A 333 -10.34 16.85 17.85
CA LYS A 333 -9.47 17.95 17.39
C LYS A 333 -10.14 19.32 17.51
N LYS A 334 -11.46 19.41 17.35
CA LYS A 334 -12.27 20.61 17.62
C LYS A 334 -12.54 20.86 19.12
N ARG A 335 -12.00 20.03 20.02
CA ARG A 335 -12.20 20.07 21.49
C ARG A 335 -13.62 19.73 21.95
N ASP A 336 -14.41 19.07 21.12
CA ASP A 336 -15.69 18.48 21.52
C ASP A 336 -15.45 17.03 21.97
N THR A 337 -15.03 16.88 23.22
CA THR A 337 -14.68 15.57 23.80
C THR A 337 -15.91 14.70 24.06
N ALA A 338 -17.05 15.31 24.36
CA ALA A 338 -18.29 14.61 24.70
C ALA A 338 -18.86 13.90 23.46
N ALA A 339 -19.01 14.60 22.33
CA ALA A 339 -19.44 13.94 21.09
C ALA A 339 -18.42 12.92 20.59
N ALA A 340 -17.12 13.21 20.76
CA ALA A 340 -16.05 12.34 20.30
C ALA A 340 -16.07 10.96 20.97
N ILE A 341 -16.27 10.90 22.30
CA ILE A 341 -16.26 9.60 23.02
C ILE A 341 -17.40 8.70 22.55
N HIS A 342 -18.59 9.25 22.28
CA HIS A 342 -19.74 8.50 21.79
C HIS A 342 -19.51 7.93 20.38
N ASN A 343 -18.81 8.69 19.52
CA ASN A 343 -18.51 8.26 18.16
C ASN A 343 -17.33 7.28 18.06
N LEU A 344 -16.38 7.31 19.01
CA LEU A 344 -15.23 6.41 19.06
C LEU A 344 -15.53 5.09 19.80
N GLN A 345 -16.47 5.10 20.75
CA GLN A 345 -16.79 3.95 21.61
C GLN A 345 -17.20 2.68 20.82
N PRO A 346 -18.07 2.74 19.79
CA PRO A 346 -18.49 1.54 19.05
C PRO A 346 -17.30 0.79 18.43
N LEU A 347 -16.33 1.52 17.87
CA LEU A 347 -15.15 0.92 17.23
C LEU A 347 -14.23 0.24 18.25
N ALA A 348 -14.18 0.73 19.49
CA ALA A 348 -13.32 0.19 20.54
C ALA A 348 -13.58 -1.29 20.86
N GLY A 349 -14.85 -1.72 20.75
CA GLY A 349 -15.24 -3.12 20.98
C GLY A 349 -15.08 -4.02 19.77
N LYS A 350 -15.24 -3.50 18.54
CA LYS A 350 -15.29 -4.31 17.31
C LYS A 350 -13.96 -4.40 16.58
N ASP A 351 -13.26 -3.28 16.42
CA ASP A 351 -11.96 -3.23 15.75
C ASP A 351 -10.97 -2.36 16.54
N PRO A 352 -10.32 -2.93 17.58
CA PRO A 352 -9.35 -2.20 18.37
C PRO A 352 -8.08 -1.85 17.58
N LYS A 353 -7.81 -2.51 16.45
CA LYS A 353 -6.64 -2.21 15.61
C LYS A 353 -6.88 -0.93 14.82
N ASP A 354 -8.05 -0.78 14.20
CA ASP A 354 -8.43 0.44 13.49
C ASP A 354 -8.54 1.64 14.44
N LEU A 355 -9.11 1.46 15.63
CA LEU A 355 -9.09 2.50 16.66
C LEU A 355 -7.66 2.84 17.11
N GLY A 356 -6.80 1.82 17.26
CA GLY A 356 -5.39 2.00 17.60
C GLY A 356 -4.67 2.95 16.63
N PHE A 357 -4.90 2.79 15.32
CA PHE A 357 -4.39 3.70 14.29
C PHE A 357 -4.80 5.16 14.56
N LEU A 358 -6.09 5.42 14.79
CA LEU A 358 -6.59 6.78 15.10
C LEU A 358 -5.96 7.34 16.37
N LEU A 359 -5.84 6.51 17.42
CA LEU A 359 -5.22 6.93 18.68
C LEU A 359 -3.74 7.28 18.48
N HIS A 360 -2.98 6.56 17.63
CA HIS A 360 -1.58 6.88 17.34
C HIS A 360 -1.38 8.29 16.74
N LEU A 361 -2.37 8.79 15.99
CA LEU A 361 -2.37 10.14 15.43
C LEU A 361 -2.63 11.25 16.46
N LEU A 362 -3.20 10.92 17.62
CA LEU A 362 -3.42 11.87 18.71
C LEU A 362 -2.12 12.16 19.46
N ASP A 363 -2.00 13.38 19.97
CA ASP A 363 -1.00 13.79 20.95
C ASP A 363 -1.36 13.31 22.36
N ALA A 364 -0.36 13.26 23.25
CA ALA A 364 -0.52 12.71 24.59
C ALA A 364 -1.61 13.44 25.41
N LYS A 365 -1.77 14.75 25.21
CA LYS A 365 -2.78 15.56 25.91
C LYS A 365 -4.19 15.17 25.51
N LEU A 366 -4.48 15.08 24.20
CA LEU A 366 -5.79 14.63 23.72
C LEU A 366 -6.08 13.19 24.11
N ARG A 367 -5.09 12.28 24.08
CA ARG A 367 -5.27 10.90 24.56
C ARG A 367 -5.62 10.84 26.04
N HIS A 368 -4.94 11.63 26.87
CA HIS A 368 -5.25 11.70 28.30
C HIS A 368 -6.68 12.19 28.50
N SER A 369 -7.07 13.30 27.86
CA SER A 369 -8.42 13.86 27.92
C SER A 369 -9.48 12.86 27.48
N LEU A 370 -9.23 12.14 26.38
CA LEU A 370 -10.13 11.11 25.86
C LEU A 370 -10.29 9.96 26.85
N SER A 371 -9.18 9.47 27.42
CA SER A 371 -9.21 8.37 28.38
C SER A 371 -9.96 8.71 29.66
N GLN A 372 -9.81 9.96 30.13
CA GLN A 372 -10.48 10.44 31.32
C GLN A 372 -11.99 10.60 31.08
N ALA A 373 -12.38 11.29 30.00
CA ALA A 373 -13.79 11.49 29.65
C ALA A 373 -14.52 10.16 29.43
N ALA A 374 -13.89 9.21 28.73
CA ALA A 374 -14.47 7.88 28.55
C ALA A 374 -14.64 7.13 29.88
N ALA A 375 -13.68 7.21 30.80
CA ALA A 375 -13.82 6.56 32.10
C ALA A 375 -14.89 7.23 32.98
N GLU A 376 -15.03 8.56 32.91
CA GLU A 376 -16.09 9.30 33.62
C GLU A 376 -17.48 8.89 33.12
N GLU A 377 -17.66 8.78 31.79
CA GLU A 377 -18.91 8.30 31.19
C GLU A 377 -19.21 6.84 31.56
N GLY A 378 -18.19 5.98 31.56
CA GLY A 378 -18.32 4.59 32.02
C GLY A 378 -18.76 4.50 33.49
N ASN A 379 -18.21 5.36 34.36
CA ASN A 379 -18.57 5.41 35.78
C ASN A 379 -20.01 5.91 35.99
N ALA A 380 -20.48 6.84 35.16
CA ALA A 380 -21.86 7.29 35.19
C ALA A 380 -22.81 6.13 34.81
N LEU A 381 -22.50 5.39 33.75
CA LEU A 381 -23.30 4.26 33.29
C LEU A 381 -23.32 3.06 34.26
N GLU A 382 -22.22 2.80 34.98
CA GLU A 382 -22.21 1.80 36.06
C GLU A 382 -23.15 2.20 37.21
N LYS A 383 -23.20 3.49 37.58
CA LYS A 383 -24.16 3.99 38.60
C LYS A 383 -25.60 3.84 38.13
N ASP A 384 -25.84 4.02 36.83
CA ASP A 384 -27.13 3.82 36.18
C ASP A 384 -27.45 2.34 35.90
N GLN A 385 -26.65 1.40 36.45
CA GLN A 385 -26.83 -0.05 36.33
C GLN A 385 -26.83 -0.57 34.88
N CYS A 386 -26.05 0.07 34.00
CA CYS A 386 -25.89 -0.29 32.59
C CYS A 386 -24.46 -0.78 32.26
N PRO A 387 -23.98 -1.90 32.85
CA PRO A 387 -22.59 -2.34 32.72
C PRO A 387 -22.18 -2.71 31.29
N GLU A 388 -23.11 -3.16 30.44
CA GLU A 388 -22.82 -3.50 29.04
C GLU A 388 -22.35 -2.29 28.22
N LYS A 389 -22.99 -1.13 28.41
CA LYS A 389 -22.59 0.12 27.74
C LYS A 389 -21.32 0.68 28.37
N ALA A 390 -21.21 0.61 29.70
CA ALA A 390 -20.03 1.06 30.44
C ALA A 390 -18.75 0.34 29.96
N LEU A 391 -18.84 -0.97 29.67
CA LEU A 391 -17.73 -1.77 29.16
C LEU A 391 -17.10 -1.18 27.89
N GLY A 392 -17.92 -0.63 26.99
CA GLY A 392 -17.46 0.02 25.77
C GLY A 392 -16.58 1.24 26.06
N TYR A 393 -17.03 2.10 26.97
CA TYR A 393 -16.28 3.30 27.36
C TYR A 393 -15.01 2.96 28.16
N TYR A 394 -15.06 1.99 29.06
CA TYR A 394 -13.84 1.52 29.73
C TYR A 394 -12.83 0.92 28.75
N THR A 395 -13.30 0.22 27.71
CA THR A 395 -12.44 -0.29 26.64
C THR A 395 -11.78 0.85 25.87
N LEU A 396 -12.54 1.90 25.52
CA LEU A 396 -12.00 3.11 24.91
C LEU A 396 -10.96 3.79 25.82
N ALA A 397 -11.22 3.91 27.11
CA ALA A 397 -10.29 4.50 28.08
C ALA A 397 -8.97 3.70 28.20
N VAL A 398 -9.06 2.36 28.25
CA VAL A 398 -7.90 1.47 28.28
C VAL A 398 -7.06 1.61 27.01
N LEU A 399 -7.69 1.64 25.83
CA LEU A 399 -6.97 1.79 24.56
C LEU A 399 -6.33 3.18 24.42
N ALA A 400 -7.07 4.25 24.73
CA ALA A 400 -6.57 5.63 24.65
C ALA A 400 -5.39 5.90 25.58
N SER A 401 -5.36 5.23 26.74
CA SER A 401 -4.31 5.38 27.76
C SER A 401 -3.13 4.42 27.60
N ASN A 402 -3.11 3.58 26.55
CA ASN A 402 -2.12 2.52 26.35
C ASN A 402 -2.02 1.54 27.56
N GLY A 403 -3.18 1.13 28.08
CA GLY A 403 -3.27 0.16 29.17
C GLY A 403 -2.80 0.72 30.50
N ASN A 404 -3.27 1.91 30.88
CA ASN A 404 -3.06 2.46 32.22
C ASN A 404 -3.73 1.55 33.26
N PRO A 405 -3.02 1.16 34.33
CA PRO A 405 -3.55 0.28 35.39
C PRO A 405 -4.89 0.74 35.99
N LYS A 406 -5.11 2.05 36.12
CA LYS A 406 -6.36 2.60 36.65
C LYS A 406 -7.58 2.17 35.83
N TYR A 407 -7.50 2.30 34.50
CA TYR A 407 -8.63 1.99 33.62
C TYR A 407 -8.78 0.48 33.39
N LEU A 408 -7.69 -0.29 33.46
CA LEU A 408 -7.74 -1.75 33.45
C LEU A 408 -8.52 -2.30 34.66
N ARG A 409 -8.31 -1.74 35.85
CA ARG A 409 -9.08 -2.11 37.06
C ARG A 409 -10.58 -1.81 36.90
N LEU A 410 -10.93 -0.62 36.40
CA LEU A 410 -12.33 -0.24 36.15
C LEU A 410 -12.99 -1.21 35.16
N ARG A 411 -12.29 -1.56 34.07
CA ARG A 411 -12.80 -2.51 33.09
C ARG A 411 -12.93 -3.92 33.66
N ALA A 412 -11.94 -4.39 34.44
CA ALA A 412 -11.99 -5.70 35.10
C ALA A 412 -13.17 -5.80 36.09
N SER A 413 -13.45 -4.72 36.84
CA SER A 413 -14.60 -4.65 37.74
C SER A 413 -15.92 -4.74 36.96
N CYS A 414 -16.06 -3.99 35.87
CA CYS A 414 -17.22 -4.03 34.99
C CYS A 414 -17.43 -5.44 34.38
N LEU A 415 -16.35 -6.06 33.88
CA LEU A 415 -16.37 -7.44 33.36
C LEU A 415 -16.75 -8.46 34.43
N SER A 416 -16.34 -8.25 35.68
CA SER A 416 -16.77 -9.09 36.82
C SER A 416 -18.27 -8.99 37.07
N HIS A 417 -18.88 -7.80 36.96
CA HIS A 417 -20.34 -7.63 37.05
C HIS A 417 -21.08 -8.34 35.90
N LEU A 418 -20.48 -8.35 34.71
CA LEU A 418 -20.97 -9.06 33.53
C LEU A 418 -20.64 -10.56 33.52
N GLN A 419 -20.03 -11.09 34.59
CA GLN A 419 -19.60 -12.49 34.73
C GLN A 419 -18.58 -12.97 33.68
N ASP A 420 -17.90 -12.06 32.98
CA ASP A 420 -16.79 -12.41 32.10
C ASP A 420 -15.45 -12.38 32.85
N PHE A 421 -15.29 -13.34 33.74
CA PHE A 421 -14.12 -13.47 34.60
C PHE A 421 -12.83 -13.69 33.78
N SER A 422 -12.94 -14.34 32.62
CA SER A 422 -11.79 -14.64 31.76
C SER A 422 -11.11 -13.39 31.20
N ARG A 423 -11.89 -12.42 30.71
CA ARG A 423 -11.34 -11.14 30.21
C ARG A 423 -10.90 -10.24 31.37
N ALA A 424 -11.61 -10.26 32.49
CA ALA A 424 -11.25 -9.52 33.69
C ALA A 424 -9.87 -9.94 34.24
N LEU A 425 -9.59 -11.26 34.28
CA LEU A 425 -8.29 -11.78 34.71
C LEU A 425 -7.15 -11.27 33.83
N ARG A 426 -7.30 -11.30 32.51
CA ARG A 426 -6.27 -10.80 31.57
C ARG A 426 -5.93 -9.33 31.79
N ASP A 427 -6.92 -8.52 32.19
CA ASP A 427 -6.69 -7.12 32.52
C ASP A 427 -5.94 -6.96 33.83
N LEU A 428 -6.29 -7.73 34.87
CA LEU A 428 -5.55 -7.74 36.13
C LEU A 428 -4.14 -8.28 35.99
N ASP A 429 -3.89 -9.28 35.15
CA ASP A 429 -2.54 -9.79 34.89
C ASP A 429 -1.62 -8.69 34.33
N LYS A 430 -2.15 -7.86 33.42
CA LYS A 430 -1.41 -6.69 32.90
C LYS A 430 -1.17 -5.63 33.96
N VAL A 431 -2.11 -5.46 34.91
CA VAL A 431 -1.96 -4.55 36.04
C VAL A 431 -0.83 -5.03 36.96
N ILE A 432 -0.84 -6.32 37.32
CA ILE A 432 0.12 -6.95 38.22
C ILE A 432 1.53 -6.96 37.62
N GLN A 433 1.66 -7.22 36.32
CA GLN A 433 2.96 -7.11 35.62
C GLN A 433 3.57 -5.71 35.69
N LYS A 434 2.74 -4.67 35.84
CA LYS A 434 3.17 -3.25 35.92
C LYS A 434 3.27 -2.73 37.36
N HIS A 435 3.14 -3.60 38.37
CA HIS A 435 3.27 -3.19 39.76
C HIS A 435 4.62 -2.52 40.00
N THR A 436 4.59 -1.33 40.57
CA THR A 436 5.78 -0.66 41.12
C THR A 436 5.75 -0.79 42.63
N ALA A 437 6.92 -0.83 43.27
CA ALA A 437 7.05 -1.05 44.71
C ALA A 437 6.37 0.03 45.59
N ASN A 438 5.92 1.13 45.01
CA ASN A 438 5.46 2.31 45.74
C ASN A 438 3.96 2.30 46.11
N ASP A 439 3.14 1.37 45.58
CA ASP A 439 1.69 1.36 45.78
C ASP A 439 1.17 0.09 46.47
N LEU A 440 1.66 -0.19 47.68
CA LEU A 440 1.34 -1.42 48.44
C LEU A 440 -0.18 -1.67 48.59
N GLN A 441 -0.98 -0.63 48.81
CA GLN A 441 -2.43 -0.76 48.92
C GLN A 441 -3.07 -1.26 47.63
N MET A 442 -2.69 -0.67 46.49
CA MET A 442 -3.24 -1.06 45.19
C MET A 442 -2.83 -2.48 44.82
N GLN A 443 -1.60 -2.89 45.17
CA GLN A 443 -1.15 -4.27 44.93
C GLN A 443 -2.01 -5.27 45.70
N VAL A 444 -2.26 -5.02 46.99
CA VAL A 444 -3.13 -5.87 47.81
C VAL A 444 -4.54 -5.94 47.22
N GLU A 445 -5.12 -4.80 46.83
CA GLU A 445 -6.44 -4.75 46.21
C GLU A 445 -6.49 -5.49 44.87
N ASP A 446 -5.43 -5.44 44.06
CA ASP A 446 -5.32 -6.16 42.78
C ASP A 446 -5.27 -7.68 42.99
N PHE A 447 -4.46 -8.16 43.94
CA PHE A 447 -4.39 -9.58 44.31
C PHE A 447 -5.72 -10.08 44.89
N CYS A 448 -6.34 -9.32 45.79
CA CYS A 448 -7.67 -9.65 46.30
C CYS A 448 -8.74 -9.66 45.19
N SER A 449 -8.67 -8.74 44.23
CA SER A 449 -9.58 -8.71 43.08
C SER A 449 -9.39 -9.94 42.20
N ARG A 450 -8.14 -10.34 41.94
CA ARG A 450 -7.83 -11.55 41.16
C ARG A 450 -8.30 -12.81 41.87
N GLY A 451 -8.12 -12.90 43.18
CA GLY A 451 -8.66 -13.98 44.00
C GLY A 451 -10.19 -14.08 43.91
N ARG A 452 -10.92 -12.96 43.95
CA ARG A 452 -12.38 -12.93 43.74
C ARG A 452 -12.81 -13.43 42.35
N LEU A 453 -12.05 -13.09 41.31
CA LEU A 453 -12.34 -13.56 39.94
C LEU A 453 -12.13 -15.07 39.82
N PHE A 454 -11.10 -15.64 40.45
CA PHE A 454 -10.88 -17.09 40.48
C PHE A 454 -12.01 -17.83 41.22
N LEU A 455 -12.54 -17.26 42.30
CA LEU A 455 -13.75 -17.78 42.95
C LEU A 455 -14.95 -17.78 41.99
N GLY A 456 -15.09 -16.75 41.15
CA GLY A 456 -16.13 -16.70 40.10
C GLY A 456 -15.97 -17.79 39.02
N LEU A 457 -14.75 -18.29 38.80
CA LEU A 457 -14.44 -19.41 37.90
C LEU A 457 -14.50 -20.78 38.60
N SER A 458 -14.84 -20.82 39.90
CA SER A 458 -14.77 -22.03 40.73
C SER A 458 -13.36 -22.64 40.82
N ASP A 459 -12.30 -21.85 40.60
CA ASP A 459 -10.91 -22.26 40.82
C ASP A 459 -10.48 -21.83 42.23
N GLU A 460 -10.83 -22.67 43.21
CA GLU A 460 -10.60 -22.42 44.62
C GLU A 460 -9.10 -22.40 44.97
N ALA A 461 -8.31 -23.25 44.30
CA ALA A 461 -6.88 -23.38 44.55
C ALA A 461 -6.13 -22.10 44.16
N SER A 462 -6.36 -21.61 42.94
CA SER A 462 -5.77 -20.35 42.47
C SER A 462 -6.28 -19.17 43.30
N ALA A 463 -7.55 -19.15 43.69
CA ALA A 463 -8.10 -18.10 44.53
C ALA A 463 -7.36 -17.99 45.88
N VAL A 464 -7.17 -19.12 46.58
CA VAL A 464 -6.46 -19.16 47.87
C VAL A 464 -5.02 -18.68 47.72
N GLU A 465 -4.32 -19.07 46.65
CA GLU A 465 -2.96 -18.61 46.39
C GLU A 465 -2.87 -17.08 46.23
N GLU A 466 -3.80 -16.49 45.47
CA GLU A 466 -3.86 -15.04 45.27
C GLU A 466 -4.16 -14.28 46.57
N PHE A 467 -5.06 -14.81 47.41
CA PHE A 467 -5.28 -14.23 48.73
C PHE A 467 -4.03 -14.34 49.61
N ILE A 468 -3.33 -15.49 49.61
CA ILE A 468 -2.06 -15.63 50.34
C ILE A 468 -1.05 -14.57 49.90
N ARG A 469 -0.92 -14.31 48.59
CA ARG A 469 -0.04 -13.24 48.07
C ARG A 469 -0.45 -11.86 48.59
N ALA A 470 -1.74 -11.56 48.66
CA ALA A 470 -2.24 -10.32 49.25
C ALA A 470 -1.89 -10.20 50.75
N PHE A 471 -2.05 -11.29 51.51
CA PHE A 471 -1.73 -11.35 52.94
C PHE A 471 -0.23 -11.24 53.21
N GLN A 472 0.62 -11.80 52.34
CA GLN A 472 2.08 -11.66 52.43
C GLN A 472 2.54 -10.21 52.30
N LEU A 473 1.84 -9.40 51.50
CA LEU A 473 2.14 -7.98 51.33
C LEU A 473 1.69 -7.15 52.54
N SER A 474 0.43 -7.29 52.95
CA SER A 474 -0.10 -6.62 54.15
C SER A 474 -1.36 -7.31 54.67
N PRO A 475 -1.29 -7.98 55.84
CA PRO A 475 -2.44 -8.64 56.43
C PRO A 475 -3.61 -7.70 56.74
N SER A 476 -3.32 -6.49 57.24
CA SER A 476 -4.35 -5.52 57.62
C SER A 476 -5.17 -5.01 56.42
N LEU A 477 -4.51 -4.74 55.30
CA LEU A 477 -5.16 -4.27 54.07
C LEU A 477 -5.91 -5.41 53.37
N ALA A 478 -5.33 -6.62 53.36
CA ALA A 478 -5.98 -7.81 52.81
C ALA A 478 -7.27 -8.15 53.57
N LEU A 479 -7.24 -8.11 54.91
CA LEU A 479 -8.43 -8.30 55.75
C LEU A 479 -9.53 -7.28 55.43
N ARG A 480 -9.17 -6.00 55.28
CA ARG A 480 -10.12 -4.95 54.92
C ARG A 480 -10.77 -5.22 53.56
N SER A 481 -10.01 -5.63 52.55
CA SER A 481 -10.55 -5.96 51.22
C SER A 481 -11.46 -7.19 51.23
N VAL A 482 -11.08 -8.25 51.95
CA VAL A 482 -11.83 -9.51 52.02
C VAL A 482 -13.12 -9.39 52.86
N SER A 483 -13.16 -8.47 53.83
CA SER A 483 -14.28 -8.30 54.76
C SER A 483 -15.64 -8.06 54.08
N ALA A 484 -15.65 -7.43 52.91
CA ALA A 484 -16.87 -7.14 52.16
C ALA A 484 -17.31 -8.32 51.28
N GLN A 485 -16.38 -8.90 50.52
CA GLN A 485 -16.60 -10.07 49.65
C GLN A 485 -15.28 -10.84 49.48
N PRO A 486 -15.24 -12.18 49.65
CA PRO A 486 -16.36 -13.09 49.97
C PRO A 486 -16.75 -13.11 51.46
N GLY A 487 -16.06 -12.36 52.33
CA GLY A 487 -16.23 -12.39 53.78
C GLY A 487 -15.22 -13.33 54.47
N PRO A 488 -14.88 -13.07 55.75
CA PRO A 488 -13.81 -13.77 56.44
C PRO A 488 -14.13 -15.25 56.71
N LYS A 489 -15.38 -15.57 57.07
CA LYS A 489 -15.80 -16.95 57.37
C LYS A 489 -15.83 -17.85 56.13
N PRO A 490 -16.48 -17.46 55.01
CA PRO A 490 -16.42 -18.26 53.78
C PRO A 490 -14.99 -18.46 53.31
N LEU A 491 -14.16 -17.40 53.32
CA LEU A 491 -12.78 -17.54 52.89
C LEU A 491 -11.96 -18.46 53.82
N ALA A 492 -12.15 -18.39 55.14
CA ALA A 492 -11.49 -19.30 56.08
C ALA A 492 -11.86 -20.77 55.82
N GLN A 493 -13.09 -21.06 55.39
CA GLN A 493 -13.51 -22.40 54.97
C GLN A 493 -12.78 -22.85 53.68
N MET A 494 -12.58 -21.96 52.71
CA MET A 494 -11.79 -22.27 51.50
C MET A 494 -10.34 -22.60 51.84
N PHE A 495 -9.73 -21.83 52.73
CA PHE A 495 -8.38 -22.09 53.23
C PHE A 495 -8.30 -23.43 53.97
N HIS A 496 -9.37 -23.83 54.67
CA HIS A 496 -9.44 -25.15 55.30
C HIS A 496 -9.44 -26.28 54.27
N LEU A 497 -10.29 -26.19 53.24
CA LEU A 497 -10.39 -27.18 52.17
C LEU A 497 -9.08 -27.29 51.38
N ALA A 498 -8.50 -26.15 50.97
CA ALA A 498 -7.21 -26.11 50.28
C ALA A 498 -6.09 -26.72 51.15
N GLY A 499 -6.08 -26.42 52.45
CA GLY A 499 -5.12 -27.00 53.39
C GLY A 499 -5.27 -28.52 53.55
N GLN A 500 -6.51 -29.03 53.55
CA GLN A 500 -6.78 -30.49 53.55
C GLN A 500 -6.27 -31.16 52.29
N HIS A 501 -6.56 -30.58 51.12
CA HIS A 501 -6.10 -31.11 49.83
C HIS A 501 -4.57 -31.19 49.75
N CYS A 502 -3.86 -30.13 50.16
CA CYS A 502 -2.39 -30.17 50.21
C CYS A 502 -1.84 -31.23 51.18
N LEU A 503 -2.56 -31.53 52.27
CA LEU A 503 -2.19 -32.58 53.21
C LEU A 503 -2.36 -33.98 52.59
N GLU A 504 -3.46 -34.20 51.86
CA GLU A 504 -3.71 -35.45 51.12
C GLU A 504 -2.66 -35.70 50.03
N GLU A 505 -2.18 -34.64 49.37
CA GLU A 505 -1.06 -34.68 48.41
C GLU A 505 0.33 -34.80 49.06
N GLN A 506 0.43 -34.94 50.39
CA GLN A 506 1.69 -34.99 51.15
C GLN A 506 2.57 -33.72 51.04
N ARG A 507 1.98 -32.58 50.64
CA ARG A 507 2.65 -31.27 50.57
C ARG A 507 2.51 -30.52 51.90
N TYR A 508 3.23 -31.02 52.91
CA TYR A 508 3.10 -30.55 54.30
C TYR A 508 3.44 -29.06 54.50
N GLU A 509 4.46 -28.53 53.81
CA GLU A 509 4.85 -27.12 53.92
C GLU A 509 3.78 -26.18 53.36
N ASP A 510 3.21 -26.53 52.20
CA ASP A 510 2.14 -25.75 51.57
C ASP A 510 0.86 -25.80 52.41
N SER A 511 0.50 -26.98 52.92
CA SER A 511 -0.64 -27.15 53.83
C SER A 511 -0.46 -26.30 55.10
N TRP A 512 0.74 -26.28 55.70
CA TRP A 512 1.05 -25.44 56.85
C TRP A 512 0.89 -23.94 56.55
N LYS A 513 1.43 -23.50 55.40
CA LYS A 513 1.35 -22.11 54.95
C LYS A 513 -0.10 -21.67 54.76
N VAL A 514 -0.90 -22.45 54.02
CA VAL A 514 -2.33 -22.17 53.79
C VAL A 514 -3.06 -22.04 55.14
N VAL A 515 -2.91 -23.00 56.04
CA VAL A 515 -3.59 -22.96 57.35
C VAL A 515 -3.15 -21.76 58.20
N GLN A 516 -1.88 -21.36 58.15
CA GLN A 516 -1.39 -20.19 58.87
C GLN A 516 -2.05 -18.89 58.39
N TYR A 517 -2.14 -18.68 57.08
CA TYR A 517 -2.84 -17.51 56.53
C TYR A 517 -4.36 -17.60 56.73
N GLY A 518 -4.94 -18.80 56.70
CA GLY A 518 -6.35 -19.04 57.03
C GLY A 518 -6.70 -18.60 58.46
N LEU A 519 -5.80 -18.82 59.42
CA LEU A 519 -6.00 -18.39 60.81
C LEU A 519 -5.89 -16.87 61.01
N LEU A 520 -5.26 -16.14 60.09
CA LEU A 520 -5.28 -14.67 60.10
C LEU A 520 -6.65 -14.11 59.70
N LEU A 521 -7.47 -14.88 58.98
CA LEU A 521 -8.84 -14.51 58.58
C LEU A 521 -9.85 -14.74 59.70
N ASP A 522 -9.75 -15.88 60.38
CA ASP A 522 -10.61 -16.27 61.49
C ASP A 522 -9.79 -17.01 62.55
N GLU A 523 -9.31 -16.25 63.53
CA GLU A 523 -8.53 -16.77 64.66
C GLU A 523 -9.33 -17.77 65.50
N ASN A 524 -10.66 -17.79 65.41
CA ASN A 524 -11.55 -18.66 66.17
C ASN A 524 -12.02 -19.90 65.41
N SER A 525 -11.62 -20.07 64.15
CA SER A 525 -11.97 -21.26 63.35
C SER A 525 -11.47 -22.55 64.01
N SER A 526 -12.42 -23.39 64.45
CA SER A 526 -12.12 -24.69 65.07
C SER A 526 -11.46 -25.65 64.08
N ASP A 527 -11.82 -25.56 62.80
CA ASP A 527 -11.45 -26.54 61.79
C ASP A 527 -10.03 -26.31 61.28
N LEU A 528 -9.65 -25.04 61.10
CA LEU A 528 -8.26 -24.66 60.82
C LEU A 528 -7.33 -25.00 62.01
N LYS A 529 -7.78 -24.81 63.26
CA LYS A 529 -7.01 -25.20 64.46
C LYS A 529 -6.78 -26.71 64.53
N LYS A 530 -7.82 -27.52 64.25
CA LYS A 530 -7.73 -28.99 64.18
C LYS A 530 -6.77 -29.44 63.09
N LEU A 531 -6.89 -28.87 61.88
CA LEU A 531 -6.03 -29.19 60.74
C LEU A 531 -4.56 -28.85 61.03
N ARG A 532 -4.28 -27.68 61.61
CA ARG A 532 -2.94 -27.29 62.08
C ARG A 532 -2.34 -28.33 63.04
N GLY A 533 -3.13 -28.84 63.98
CA GLY A 533 -2.71 -29.87 64.93
C GLY A 533 -2.49 -31.24 64.31
N ARG A 534 -3.13 -31.55 63.17
CA ARG A 534 -2.93 -32.79 62.41
C ARG A 534 -1.63 -32.73 61.60
N ILE A 535 -1.38 -31.62 60.89
CA ILE A 535 -0.14 -31.38 60.13
C ILE A 535 1.09 -31.54 61.04
N LYS A 536 1.07 -30.94 62.25
CA LYS A 536 2.17 -31.10 63.22
C LYS A 536 2.47 -32.56 63.56
N ARG A 537 1.44 -33.39 63.74
CA ARG A 537 1.61 -34.80 64.12
C ARG A 537 2.22 -35.62 62.98
N GLU A 538 1.77 -35.40 61.75
CA GLU A 538 2.27 -36.14 60.59
C GLU A 538 3.70 -35.75 60.20
N VAL A 539 4.06 -34.46 60.28
CA VAL A 539 5.45 -34.00 60.09
C VAL A 539 6.39 -34.56 61.16
N SER A 540 5.91 -34.65 62.41
CA SER A 540 6.69 -35.23 63.52
C SER A 540 6.92 -36.73 63.37
N TRP A 541 6.04 -37.45 62.67
CA TRP A 541 6.15 -38.90 62.43
C TRP A 541 6.97 -39.23 61.17
N GLY A 542 7.01 -38.33 60.18
CA GLY A 542 7.81 -38.47 58.96
C GLY A 542 9.32 -38.31 59.18
N CYS A 543 9.76 -37.45 60.10
CA CYS A 543 11.19 -37.31 60.45
C CYS A 543 11.75 -38.46 61.31
N SER A 544 10.92 -39.40 61.76
CA SER A 544 11.34 -40.56 62.56
C SER A 544 11.51 -41.86 61.77
N ILE A 545 11.39 -41.81 60.43
CA ILE A 545 11.62 -42.97 59.56
C ILE A 545 12.59 -42.53 58.44
N HIS A 546 13.89 -42.61 58.74
CA HIS A 546 14.96 -42.62 57.75
C HIS A 546 15.59 -44.00 57.70
#